data_AF-A0A5B7ULU0-F1
#
_entry.id   AF-A0A5B7ULU0-F1
#
_cell.length_a   1.000
_cell.length_b   1.000
_cell.length_c   1.000
_cell.angle_alpha   90.00
_cell.angle_beta   90.00
_cell.angle_gamma   90.00
#
_symmetry.space_group_name_H-M   'P 1'
#
loop_
_entity.id
_entity.type
_entity.pdbx_description
1 polymer ?
#
loop_
_entity_poly.entity_id
_entity_poly.type
_entity_poly.pdbx_seq_one_letter_code
_entity_poly.pdbx_strand_id
1 'polypeptide(L)'
;MAVPYTLGLHQIAADTYTYLQPSGTWGFSNAGLVVSGDEGLLVDTLFTVPQTHAMLDEMTRALPRLTINTLVNSHSDGDHWWGNQLLPDAAILASEAAAAAMRRDRLHELFASPGTVPLPRVAEDMRETFDFTGITPTLPTRAFSGELEVTVGRRTVRLIEVGPAHTTGDVLVHVPDAAVLFAGDILFIGGHPVIHSGPVENWIAACDLILGLDVETIVPGHGPVVGKPEVRAFRHYLERVRDHAVRAHQAGVPVLQAAREMDLDGFPNWDDPERLVLNIGAVYRELNGDGTPAEEELMGHLDEYAAPRPAETPPRIAPRPASEIAALAPRLEGPAAQILAGGAGPLVGRPVLNVLATIGNHPDLLVALAPLLTQLAQGLIPPRQRELAILRTAHRTGSAYEWEHHVHIGAAAGLTESEIARALAGPDDPGWDEADRALLRAVDELHEQHMVSPATWQELTTHHSPPQLLELLALTGTYALIAGILNTCQVPLDDWLAQPAQA
;
A
#
# COMPACT_ATOMS: atom_id res chain seq x y z
N MET A 1 12.97 7.65 20.70
CA MET A 1 11.68 6.96 20.91
C MET A 1 10.98 6.94 19.56
N ALA A 2 10.35 5.84 19.16
CA ALA A 2 9.60 5.79 17.91
C ALA A 2 8.40 6.75 18.00
N VAL A 3 8.24 7.62 16.98
CA VAL A 3 7.11 8.55 16.89
C VAL A 3 5.90 7.74 16.40
N PRO A 4 4.76 7.72 17.12
CA PRO A 4 3.60 6.97 16.67
C PRO A 4 3.03 7.60 15.39
N TYR A 5 2.67 6.76 14.41
CA TYR A 5 2.02 7.25 13.19
C TYR A 5 0.52 7.40 13.44
N THR A 6 0.17 8.48 14.14
CA THR A 6 -1.21 8.85 14.47
C THR A 6 -1.46 10.30 14.06
N LEU A 7 -2.68 10.61 13.63
CA LEU A 7 -3.06 11.97 13.24
C LEU A 7 -2.73 12.99 14.34
N GLY A 8 -2.08 14.09 13.97
CA GLY A 8 -1.83 15.23 14.86
C GLY A 8 -0.39 15.69 14.90
N LEU A 9 -0.09 16.61 15.82
CA LEU A 9 1.22 17.23 16.00
C LEU A 9 2.11 16.41 16.95
N HIS A 10 3.28 16.03 16.46
CA HIS A 10 4.28 15.27 17.22
C HIS A 10 5.58 16.04 17.34
N GLN A 11 6.13 16.09 18.55
CA GLN A 11 7.48 16.59 18.75
C GLN A 11 8.50 15.50 18.41
N ILE A 12 9.39 15.78 17.45
CA ILE A 12 10.37 14.81 16.94
C ILE A 12 11.80 15.13 17.38
N ALA A 13 12.07 16.39 17.72
CA ALA A 13 13.28 16.83 18.38
C ALA A 13 13.00 18.11 19.20
N ALA A 14 14.01 18.66 19.87
CA ALA A 14 13.87 19.94 20.56
C ALA A 14 13.41 21.02 19.57
N ASP A 15 12.33 21.72 19.94
CA ASP A 15 11.70 22.79 19.14
C ASP A 15 11.46 22.43 17.66
N THR A 16 11.24 21.14 17.37
CA THR A 16 11.05 20.62 16.00
C THR A 16 9.95 19.56 16.02
N TYR A 17 8.95 19.77 15.17
CA TYR A 17 7.68 19.04 15.18
C TYR A 17 7.32 18.58 13.77
N THR A 18 6.42 17.61 13.68
CA THR A 18 5.76 17.20 12.44
C THR A 18 4.28 17.02 12.70
N TYR A 19 3.45 17.36 11.72
CA TYR A 19 2.03 17.04 11.72
C TYR A 19 1.82 15.83 10.80
N LEU A 20 1.39 14.71 11.37
CA LEU A 20 1.25 13.44 10.66
C LEU A 20 -0.20 13.21 10.24
N GLN A 21 -0.40 12.63 9.05
CA GLN A 21 -1.72 12.24 8.55
C GLN A 21 -1.73 10.76 8.10
N PRO A 22 -2.08 9.80 8.98
CA PRO A 22 -2.43 8.43 8.55
C PRO A 22 -3.69 8.44 7.68
N SER A 23 -3.82 7.61 6.65
CA SER A 23 -3.04 6.42 6.27
C SER A 23 -1.75 6.67 5.47
N GLY A 24 -1.56 7.86 4.90
CA GLY A 24 -0.41 8.18 4.04
C GLY A 24 -0.61 7.85 2.55
N THR A 25 -1.80 7.41 2.15
CA THR A 25 -2.20 7.30 0.74
C THR A 25 -2.37 8.70 0.12
N TRP A 26 -2.82 8.74 -1.13
CA TRP A 26 -3.29 9.90 -1.90
C TRP A 26 -3.88 11.04 -1.04
N GLY A 27 -3.23 12.21 -1.04
CA GLY A 27 -3.69 13.44 -0.39
C GLY A 27 -3.45 13.53 1.13
N PHE A 28 -2.92 12.48 1.77
CA PHE A 28 -2.56 12.47 3.18
C PHE A 28 -1.06 12.70 3.40
N SER A 29 -0.61 13.90 3.06
CA SER A 29 0.78 14.34 3.26
C SER A 29 1.08 14.72 4.73
N ASN A 30 2.35 14.65 5.11
CA ASN A 30 2.86 15.18 6.36
C ASN A 30 3.34 16.62 6.19
N ALA A 31 3.36 17.37 7.30
CA ALA A 31 3.96 18.70 7.37
C ALA A 31 5.01 18.79 8.48
N GLY A 32 5.90 19.77 8.37
CA GLY A 32 6.99 20.01 9.33
C GLY A 32 6.89 21.37 10.01
N LEU A 33 7.37 21.50 11.24
CA LEU A 33 7.46 22.78 11.93
C LEU A 33 8.77 22.90 12.70
N VAL A 34 9.55 23.93 12.39
CA VAL A 34 10.81 24.29 13.07
C VAL A 34 10.59 25.56 13.86
N VAL A 35 10.90 25.54 15.15
CA VAL A 35 10.66 26.67 16.07
C VAL A 35 11.98 27.17 16.65
N SER A 36 12.07 28.48 16.86
CA SER A 36 13.12 29.12 17.65
C SER A 36 12.56 30.33 18.40
N GLY A 37 12.29 30.17 19.70
CA GLY A 37 11.62 31.21 20.48
C GLY A 37 10.16 31.34 20.05
N ASP A 38 9.76 32.52 19.60
CA ASP A 38 8.40 32.80 19.11
C ASP A 38 8.33 32.79 17.56
N GLU A 39 9.41 32.45 16.86
CA GLU A 39 9.49 32.37 15.40
C GLU A 39 9.39 30.92 14.90
N GLY A 40 8.69 30.72 13.77
CA GLY A 40 8.47 29.41 13.17
C GLY A 40 8.65 29.37 11.65
N LEU A 41 9.23 28.27 11.18
CA LEU A 41 9.23 27.85 9.78
C LEU A 41 8.35 26.62 9.62
N LEU A 42 7.33 26.73 8.78
CA LEU A 42 6.47 25.61 8.38
C LEU A 42 7.00 24.97 7.09
N VAL A 43 6.92 23.65 7.00
CA VAL A 43 7.19 22.87 5.79
C VAL A 43 5.87 22.26 5.34
N ASP A 44 5.42 22.65 4.15
CA ASP A 44 4.18 22.24 3.49
C ASP A 44 2.88 22.62 4.22
N THR A 45 1.78 22.68 3.46
CA THR A 45 0.47 23.16 3.95
C THR A 45 -0.67 22.20 3.68
N LEU A 46 -0.40 20.91 3.45
CA LEU A 46 -1.44 19.90 3.24
C LEU A 46 -2.32 20.19 2.00
N PHE A 47 -3.35 19.35 1.79
CA PHE A 47 -4.13 19.32 0.55
C PHE A 47 -5.32 20.25 0.50
N THR A 48 -6.00 20.44 1.63
CA THR A 48 -7.24 21.22 1.66
C THR A 48 -7.20 22.29 2.74
N VAL A 49 -8.01 23.33 2.53
CA VAL A 49 -8.17 24.44 3.49
C VAL A 49 -8.60 23.92 4.88
N PRO A 50 -9.56 22.98 5.02
CA PRO A 50 -9.91 22.39 6.31
C PRO A 50 -8.77 21.61 6.98
N GLN A 51 -8.02 20.79 6.23
CA GLN A 51 -6.86 20.06 6.80
C GLN A 51 -5.81 21.04 7.31
N THR A 52 -5.50 22.06 6.52
CA THR A 52 -4.51 23.09 6.87
C THR A 52 -4.94 23.84 8.13
N HIS A 53 -6.22 24.24 8.23
CA HIS A 53 -6.76 24.88 9.44
C HIS A 53 -6.61 23.99 10.68
N ALA A 54 -6.97 22.71 10.59
CA ALA A 54 -6.87 21.79 11.71
C ALA A 54 -5.43 21.65 12.23
N MET A 55 -4.47 21.56 11.31
CA MET A 55 -3.04 21.56 11.62
C MET A 55 -2.60 22.85 12.32
N LEU A 56 -2.92 24.01 11.73
CA LEU A 56 -2.53 25.32 12.28
C LEU A 56 -3.17 25.58 13.66
N ASP A 57 -4.42 25.15 13.87
CA ASP A 57 -5.11 25.25 15.15
C ASP A 57 -4.44 24.40 16.22
N GLU A 58 -3.97 23.20 15.88
CA GLU A 58 -3.22 22.34 16.80
C GLU A 58 -1.85 22.92 17.16
N MET A 59 -1.12 23.42 16.15
CA MET A 59 0.15 24.14 16.37
C MET A 59 -0.05 25.36 17.27
N THR A 60 -1.10 26.15 17.04
CA THR A 60 -1.42 27.33 17.85
C THR A 60 -1.78 26.95 19.29
N ARG A 61 -2.54 25.87 19.49
CA ARG A 61 -2.87 25.36 20.83
C ARG A 61 -1.62 24.88 21.58
N ALA A 62 -0.73 24.17 20.90
CA ALA A 62 0.50 23.65 21.48
C ALA A 62 1.53 24.76 21.77
N LEU A 63 1.59 25.78 20.90
CA LEU A 63 2.61 26.83 20.91
C LEU A 63 1.97 28.23 20.78
N PRO A 64 1.30 28.76 21.82
CA PRO A 64 0.44 29.96 21.72
C PRO A 64 1.15 31.27 21.39
N ARG A 65 2.49 31.32 21.50
CA ARG A 65 3.29 32.51 21.16
C ARG A 65 3.94 32.40 19.78
N LEU A 66 3.83 31.26 19.12
CA LEU A 66 4.46 31.00 17.84
C LEU A 66 3.88 31.92 16.76
N THR A 67 4.76 32.53 15.99
CA THR A 67 4.44 33.20 14.73
C THR A 67 5.15 32.45 13.60
N ILE A 68 4.38 31.83 12.72
CA ILE A 68 4.90 31.21 11.51
C ILE A 68 5.16 32.32 10.50
N ASN A 69 6.43 32.67 10.32
CA ASN A 69 6.86 33.79 9.47
C ASN A 69 7.58 33.32 8.21
N THR A 70 7.94 32.03 8.14
CA THR A 70 8.45 31.39 6.93
C THR A 70 7.64 30.14 6.63
N LEU A 71 7.33 29.93 5.35
CA LEU A 71 6.76 28.70 4.82
C LEU A 71 7.67 28.20 3.70
N VAL A 72 7.97 26.91 3.70
CA VAL A 72 8.67 26.25 2.61
C VAL A 72 7.74 25.22 1.99
N ASN A 73 7.53 25.30 0.68
CA ASN A 73 6.91 24.20 -0.07
C ASN A 73 8.01 23.29 -0.62
N SER A 74 7.95 22.01 -0.28
CA SER A 74 8.94 21.01 -0.67
C SER A 74 8.91 20.72 -2.17
N HIS A 75 7.73 20.75 -2.79
CA HIS A 75 7.52 20.54 -4.23
C HIS A 75 6.14 21.07 -4.66
N SER A 76 5.71 20.78 -5.90
CA SER A 76 4.55 21.40 -6.54
C SER A 76 3.21 20.67 -6.41
N ASP A 77 3.16 19.51 -5.75
CA ASP A 77 1.92 18.72 -5.69
C ASP A 77 0.95 19.31 -4.68
N GLY A 78 -0.34 19.26 -5.02
CA GLY A 78 -1.38 20.05 -4.36
C GLY A 78 -1.45 19.83 -2.85
N ASP A 79 -1.19 18.60 -2.40
CA ASP A 79 -1.14 18.19 -1.00
C ASP A 79 0.03 18.75 -0.20
N HIS A 80 0.87 19.58 -0.81
CA HIS A 80 1.98 20.25 -0.12
C HIS A 80 1.86 21.78 -0.09
N TRP A 81 0.95 22.39 -0.86
CA TRP A 81 0.91 23.85 -0.98
C TRP A 81 -0.47 24.49 -1.15
N TRP A 82 -1.56 23.75 -1.36
CA TRP A 82 -2.86 24.37 -1.56
C TRP A 82 -3.40 25.08 -0.31
N GLY A 83 -2.90 24.73 0.87
CA GLY A 83 -3.15 25.45 2.13
C GLY A 83 -2.42 26.79 2.29
N ASN A 84 -1.51 27.17 1.38
CA ASN A 84 -0.65 28.35 1.50
C ASN A 84 -1.40 29.65 1.80
N GLN A 85 -2.65 29.78 1.34
CA GLN A 85 -3.49 30.96 1.57
C GLN A 85 -3.72 31.30 3.05
N LEU A 86 -3.55 30.33 3.95
CA LEU A 86 -3.76 30.52 5.39
C LEU A 86 -2.56 31.15 6.10
N LEU A 87 -1.46 31.40 5.38
CA LEU A 87 -0.25 32.04 5.89
C LEU A 87 0.13 33.28 5.07
N PRO A 88 -0.77 34.26 4.91
CA PRO A 88 -0.58 35.40 3.99
C PRO A 88 0.58 36.32 4.39
N ASP A 89 0.98 36.33 5.66
CA ASP A 89 2.05 37.16 6.19
C ASP A 89 3.42 36.45 6.19
N ALA A 90 3.47 35.15 5.85
CA ALA A 90 4.71 34.40 5.81
C ALA A 90 5.49 34.65 4.50
N ALA A 91 6.83 34.63 4.59
CA ALA A 91 7.65 34.48 3.40
C ALA A 91 7.54 33.03 2.88
N ILE A 92 6.96 32.85 1.70
CA ILE A 92 6.72 31.53 1.09
C ILE A 92 7.86 31.22 0.12
N LEU A 93 8.59 30.15 0.40
CA LEU A 93 9.79 29.70 -0.30
C LEU A 93 9.50 28.42 -1.09
N ALA A 94 10.00 28.35 -2.31
CA ALA A 94 10.04 27.12 -3.11
C ALA A 94 11.22 27.18 -4.08
N SER A 95 11.58 26.07 -4.71
CA SER A 95 12.53 26.12 -5.83
C SER A 95 11.97 26.89 -7.03
N GLU A 96 12.83 27.41 -7.90
CA GLU A 96 12.40 28.07 -9.14
C GLU A 96 11.55 27.14 -10.01
N ALA A 97 11.93 25.86 -10.09
CA ALA A 97 11.20 24.85 -10.84
C ALA A 97 9.82 24.56 -10.22
N ALA A 98 9.73 24.33 -8.91
CA ALA A 98 8.45 24.12 -8.22
C ALA A 98 7.53 25.34 -8.38
N ALA A 99 8.05 26.55 -8.15
CA ALA A 99 7.27 27.78 -8.33
C ALA A 99 6.79 27.96 -9.78
N ALA A 100 7.54 27.48 -10.78
CA ALA A 100 7.11 27.49 -12.17
C ALA A 100 5.99 26.46 -12.44
N ALA A 101 6.06 25.27 -11.85
CA ALA A 101 5.01 24.26 -11.93
C ALA A 101 3.71 24.74 -11.26
N MET A 102 3.80 25.26 -10.02
CA MET A 102 2.65 25.80 -9.26
C MET A 102 1.88 26.89 -10.02
N ARG A 103 2.54 27.75 -10.80
CA ARG A 103 1.87 28.77 -11.63
C ARG A 103 0.97 28.18 -12.72
N ARG A 104 1.31 26.97 -13.18
CA ARG A 104 0.59 26.25 -14.24
C ARG A 104 -0.46 25.30 -13.66
N ASP A 105 -0.40 24.99 -12.38
CA ASP A 105 -1.38 24.13 -11.72
C ASP A 105 -2.79 24.69 -11.84
N ARG A 106 -3.71 23.80 -12.20
CA ARG A 106 -5.16 24.01 -12.29
C ARG A 106 -5.92 22.82 -11.70
N LEU A 107 -5.25 21.86 -11.06
CA LEU A 107 -5.89 20.63 -10.60
C LEU A 107 -6.93 20.92 -9.50
N HIS A 108 -6.67 21.89 -8.62
CA HIS A 108 -7.66 22.33 -7.62
C HIS A 108 -8.99 22.81 -8.25
N GLU A 109 -8.95 23.46 -9.42
CA GLU A 109 -10.18 23.87 -10.14
C GLU A 109 -10.95 22.65 -10.65
N LEU A 110 -10.23 21.63 -11.12
CA LEU A 110 -10.78 20.38 -11.60
C LEU A 110 -11.44 19.59 -10.46
N PHE A 111 -10.77 19.48 -9.31
CA PHE A 111 -11.32 18.81 -8.13
C PHE A 111 -12.51 19.56 -7.51
N ALA A 112 -12.50 20.90 -7.55
CA ALA A 112 -13.62 21.72 -7.08
C ALA A 112 -14.80 21.78 -8.06
N SER A 113 -14.63 21.32 -9.31
CA SER A 113 -15.68 21.33 -10.32
C SER A 113 -16.79 20.31 -9.99
N PRO A 114 -18.07 20.64 -10.26
CA PRO A 114 -19.14 19.65 -10.27
C PRO A 114 -18.76 18.48 -11.19
N GLY A 115 -19.16 17.24 -10.86
CA GLY A 115 -18.77 15.98 -11.53
C GLY A 115 -19.27 15.76 -12.96
N THR A 116 -19.18 16.79 -13.79
CA THR A 116 -19.49 16.75 -15.22
C THR A 116 -18.27 16.42 -16.08
N VAL A 117 -17.06 16.51 -15.52
CA VAL A 117 -15.81 16.07 -16.16
C VAL A 117 -15.47 14.68 -15.61
N PRO A 118 -15.39 13.64 -16.46
CA PRO A 118 -14.93 12.32 -16.04
C PRO A 118 -13.50 12.40 -15.51
N LEU A 119 -13.25 11.81 -14.35
CA LEU A 119 -11.92 11.70 -13.75
C LEU A 119 -11.56 10.22 -13.58
N PRO A 120 -10.26 9.87 -13.55
CA PRO A 120 -9.84 8.54 -13.10
C PRO A 120 -10.40 8.24 -11.71
N ARG A 121 -10.69 6.98 -11.41
CA ARG A 121 -11.35 6.58 -10.14
C ARG A 121 -10.62 7.12 -8.91
N VAL A 122 -9.28 7.11 -8.90
CA VAL A 122 -8.48 7.66 -7.79
C VAL A 122 -8.76 9.15 -7.53
N ALA A 123 -8.96 9.94 -8.58
CA ALA A 123 -9.29 11.36 -8.47
C ALA A 123 -10.75 11.57 -8.05
N GLU A 124 -11.66 10.66 -8.42
CA GLU A 124 -13.02 10.64 -7.88
C GLU A 124 -13.02 10.31 -6.38
N ASP A 125 -12.31 9.27 -5.96
CA ASP A 125 -12.16 8.85 -4.56
C ASP A 125 -11.58 9.99 -3.71
N MET A 126 -10.56 10.71 -4.21
CA MET A 126 -10.04 11.92 -3.56
C MET A 126 -11.12 12.99 -3.39
N ARG A 127 -11.91 13.26 -4.43
CA ARG A 127 -12.97 14.28 -4.40
C ARG A 127 -14.12 13.93 -3.47
N GLU A 128 -14.38 12.64 -3.25
CA GLU A 128 -15.32 12.18 -2.23
C GLU A 128 -14.74 12.28 -0.81
N THR A 129 -13.42 12.10 -0.67
CA THR A 129 -12.71 12.11 0.62
C THR A 129 -12.42 13.52 1.14
N PHE A 130 -12.08 14.44 0.24
CA PHE A 130 -11.53 15.76 0.59
C PHE A 130 -12.45 16.90 0.13
N ASP A 131 -12.49 17.97 0.93
CA ASP A 131 -13.19 19.20 0.59
C ASP A 131 -12.23 20.18 -0.12
N PHE A 132 -12.31 20.20 -1.45
CA PHE A 132 -11.52 21.12 -2.29
C PHE A 132 -12.13 22.52 -2.44
N THR A 133 -13.24 22.81 -1.76
CA THR A 133 -13.87 24.13 -1.86
C THR A 133 -13.04 25.21 -1.15
N GLY A 134 -13.06 26.43 -1.69
CA GLY A 134 -12.39 27.57 -1.06
C GLY A 134 -10.87 27.64 -1.23
N ILE A 135 -10.26 26.71 -1.98
CA ILE A 135 -8.85 26.77 -2.35
C ILE A 135 -8.61 27.96 -3.29
N THR A 136 -7.73 28.86 -2.87
CA THR A 136 -7.20 29.99 -3.63
C THR A 136 -5.68 29.83 -3.66
N PRO A 137 -5.12 29.24 -4.73
CA PRO A 137 -3.70 28.92 -4.76
C PRO A 137 -2.85 30.17 -4.54
N THR A 138 -2.03 30.12 -3.49
CA THR A 138 -1.16 31.23 -3.07
C THR A 138 0.28 30.87 -3.36
N LEU A 139 0.85 31.53 -4.37
CA LEU A 139 2.16 31.20 -4.91
C LEU A 139 3.32 31.58 -3.97
N PRO A 140 4.48 30.92 -4.09
CA PRO A 140 5.71 31.32 -3.42
C PRO A 140 6.06 32.78 -3.68
N THR A 141 6.41 33.51 -2.62
CA THR A 141 6.82 34.92 -2.69
C THR A 141 8.31 35.07 -2.99
N ARG A 142 9.10 34.02 -2.76
CA ARG A 142 10.53 33.97 -3.10
C ARG A 142 10.90 32.58 -3.62
N ALA A 143 11.52 32.54 -4.79
CA ALA A 143 12.08 31.32 -5.37
C ALA A 143 13.60 31.27 -5.18
N PHE A 144 14.18 30.08 -5.23
CA PHE A 144 15.63 29.86 -5.20
C PHE A 144 16.03 28.66 -6.07
N SER A 145 17.33 28.51 -6.33
CA SER A 145 17.88 27.34 -7.04
C SER A 145 19.14 26.86 -6.31
N GLY A 146 19.39 25.55 -6.31
CA GLY A 146 20.48 24.92 -5.57
C GLY A 146 20.22 24.87 -4.07
N GLU A 147 21.08 25.50 -3.27
CA GLU A 147 20.95 25.53 -1.81
C GLU A 147 20.61 26.93 -1.29
N LEU A 148 19.77 26.99 -0.25
CA LEU A 148 19.45 28.22 0.46
C LEU A 148 19.48 28.00 1.97
N GLU A 149 20.23 28.83 2.70
CA GLU A 149 20.13 28.90 4.15
C GLU A 149 19.03 29.88 4.58
N VAL A 150 18.20 29.45 5.50
CA VAL A 150 17.11 30.22 6.10
C VAL A 150 17.35 30.30 7.60
N THR A 151 17.24 31.51 8.15
CA THR A 151 17.36 31.73 9.60
C THR A 151 15.97 31.76 10.22
N VAL A 152 15.77 30.98 11.27
CA VAL A 152 14.54 30.96 12.10
C VAL A 152 14.98 31.32 13.52
N GLY A 153 14.77 32.55 13.95
CA GLY A 153 15.34 33.08 15.19
C GLY A 153 16.86 32.86 15.29
N ARG A 154 17.30 31.87 16.09
CA ARG A 154 18.72 31.52 16.29
C ARG A 154 19.16 30.25 15.56
N ARG A 155 18.25 29.60 14.83
CA ARG A 155 18.49 28.32 14.15
C ARG A 155 18.70 28.54 12.66
N THR A 156 19.54 27.70 12.05
CA THR A 156 19.76 27.68 10.60
C THR A 156 19.08 26.44 10.02
N VAL A 157 18.22 26.64 9.03
CA VAL A 157 17.58 25.61 8.23
C VAL A 157 18.18 25.66 6.82
N ARG A 158 18.57 24.51 6.27
CA ARG A 158 19.12 24.39 4.92
C ARG A 158 18.07 23.82 3.98
N LEU A 159 17.75 24.55 2.92
CA LEU A 159 16.92 24.08 1.82
C LEU A 159 17.85 23.57 0.73
N ILE A 160 17.66 22.33 0.29
CA ILE A 160 18.54 21.67 -0.70
C ILE A 160 17.67 21.18 -1.85
N GLU A 161 17.79 21.83 -3.01
CA GLU A 161 17.13 21.39 -4.23
C GLU A 161 17.77 20.09 -4.76
N VAL A 162 16.95 19.06 -4.91
CA VAL A 162 17.34 17.74 -5.44
C VAL A 162 16.54 17.35 -6.69
N GLY A 163 15.58 18.19 -7.08
CA GLY A 163 14.81 18.01 -8.30
C GLY A 163 15.62 18.31 -9.57
N PRO A 164 15.15 17.87 -10.75
CA PRO A 164 13.91 17.12 -10.93
C PRO A 164 14.08 15.65 -10.50
N ALA A 165 13.11 15.14 -9.72
CA ALA A 165 13.05 13.76 -9.24
C ALA A 165 11.58 13.31 -9.17
N HIS A 166 10.90 13.57 -8.04
CA HIS A 166 9.47 13.30 -7.91
C HIS A 166 8.69 14.26 -8.81
N THR A 167 8.90 15.57 -8.64
CA THR A 167 8.41 16.63 -9.53
C THR A 167 9.56 17.29 -10.30
N THR A 168 9.26 18.36 -11.04
CA THR A 168 10.30 19.17 -11.69
C THR A 168 11.21 19.92 -10.72
N GLY A 169 10.79 20.11 -9.46
CA GLY A 169 11.54 20.84 -8.45
C GLY A 169 11.21 20.35 -7.07
N ASP A 170 12.14 19.61 -6.47
CA ASP A 170 11.97 18.98 -5.17
C ASP A 170 13.04 19.50 -4.20
N VAL A 171 12.64 19.79 -2.97
CA VAL A 171 13.48 20.43 -1.94
C VAL A 171 13.45 19.61 -0.66
N LEU A 172 14.64 19.26 -0.17
CA LEU A 172 14.82 18.75 1.18
C LEU A 172 14.98 19.92 2.17
N VAL A 173 14.35 19.81 3.35
CA VAL A 173 14.48 20.79 4.44
C VAL A 173 15.27 20.18 5.59
N HIS A 174 16.55 20.52 5.69
CA HIS A 174 17.49 19.99 6.67
C HIS A 174 17.66 20.93 7.86
N VAL A 175 17.53 20.39 9.08
CA VAL A 175 17.65 21.11 10.35
C VAL A 175 18.84 20.53 11.14
N PRO A 176 20.06 21.02 10.91
CA PRO A 176 21.28 20.34 11.36
C PRO A 176 21.40 20.23 12.88
N ASP A 177 20.98 21.27 13.63
CA ASP A 177 21.10 21.28 15.09
C ASP A 177 20.16 20.28 15.78
N ALA A 178 19.13 19.80 15.07
CA ALA A 178 18.20 18.78 15.53
C ALA A 178 18.44 17.41 14.89
N ALA A 179 19.38 17.27 13.95
CA ALA A 179 19.57 16.06 13.13
C ALA A 179 18.26 15.58 12.47
N VAL A 180 17.42 16.52 12.00
CA VAL A 180 16.11 16.27 11.39
C VAL A 180 16.12 16.67 9.91
N LEU A 181 15.47 15.86 9.08
CA LEU A 181 15.20 16.16 7.67
C LEU A 181 13.70 16.02 7.38
N PHE A 182 13.09 17.02 6.74
CA PHE A 182 11.81 16.87 6.06
C PHE A 182 12.09 16.64 4.58
N ALA A 183 11.65 15.49 4.06
CA ALA A 183 12.01 15.03 2.72
C ALA A 183 10.98 15.42 1.65
N GLY A 184 9.77 15.83 2.05
CA GLY A 184 8.63 15.84 1.13
C GLY A 184 8.53 14.51 0.40
N ASP A 185 8.10 14.57 -0.86
CA ASP A 185 7.86 13.37 -1.65
C ASP A 185 9.12 12.78 -2.29
N ILE A 186 10.31 13.21 -1.85
CA ILE A 186 11.55 12.46 -2.08
C ILE A 186 11.58 11.17 -1.24
N LEU A 187 10.69 11.02 -0.26
CA LEU A 187 10.54 9.78 0.49
C LEU A 187 9.06 9.46 0.72
N PHE A 188 8.66 8.24 0.33
CA PHE A 188 7.37 7.62 0.66
C PHE A 188 7.62 6.39 1.53
N ILE A 189 6.81 6.20 2.56
CA ILE A 189 6.89 5.02 3.43
C ILE A 189 5.51 4.37 3.55
N GLY A 190 5.41 3.11 3.13
CA GLY A 190 4.17 2.32 3.22
C GLY A 190 3.28 2.37 1.96
N GLY A 191 3.59 3.24 1.00
CA GLY A 191 2.92 3.31 -0.30
C GLY A 191 3.92 3.42 -1.45
N HIS A 192 3.51 2.99 -2.64
CA HIS A 192 4.29 3.22 -3.86
C HIS A 192 4.40 4.74 -4.13
N PRO A 193 5.58 5.26 -4.49
CA PRO A 193 5.74 6.68 -4.83
C PRO A 193 5.14 6.99 -6.21
N VAL A 194 5.12 8.26 -6.58
CA VAL A 194 4.83 8.70 -7.96
C VAL A 194 6.06 9.38 -8.56
N ILE A 195 6.47 8.99 -9.76
CA ILE A 195 7.51 9.68 -10.53
C ILE A 195 6.81 10.52 -11.62
N HIS A 196 6.58 11.81 -11.36
CA HIS A 196 6.01 12.73 -12.36
C HIS A 196 7.08 13.16 -13.38
N SER A 197 8.25 13.58 -12.88
CA SER A 197 9.29 14.18 -13.71
C SER A 197 10.46 13.24 -14.03
N GLY A 198 11.07 12.63 -13.02
CA GLY A 198 12.37 11.99 -13.16
C GLY A 198 13.49 12.98 -13.58
N PRO A 199 14.69 12.48 -13.92
CA PRO A 199 15.01 11.08 -14.07
C PRO A 199 15.08 10.31 -12.74
N VAL A 200 14.74 9.03 -12.74
CA VAL A 200 14.81 8.17 -11.52
C VAL A 200 16.21 8.16 -10.88
N GLU A 201 17.26 8.33 -11.68
CA GLU A 201 18.65 8.45 -11.19
C GLU A 201 18.87 9.66 -10.27
N ASN A 202 18.22 10.78 -10.54
CA ASN A 202 18.31 11.95 -9.66
C ASN A 202 17.67 11.66 -8.31
N TRP A 203 16.58 10.90 -8.29
CA TRP A 203 15.94 10.49 -7.05
C TRP A 203 16.82 9.52 -6.25
N ILE A 204 17.47 8.57 -6.91
CA ILE A 204 18.47 7.69 -6.28
C ILE A 204 19.62 8.52 -5.67
N ALA A 205 20.12 9.53 -6.40
CA ALA A 205 21.14 10.44 -5.91
C ALA A 205 20.65 11.29 -4.72
N ALA A 206 19.37 11.69 -4.70
CA ALA A 206 18.76 12.36 -3.56
C ALA A 206 18.74 11.45 -2.32
N CYS A 207 18.39 10.17 -2.47
CA CYS A 207 18.51 9.20 -1.37
C CYS A 207 19.96 9.06 -0.88
N ASP A 208 20.95 9.02 -1.79
CA ASP A 208 22.37 8.97 -1.42
C ASP A 208 22.82 10.21 -0.64
N LEU A 209 22.34 11.40 -1.03
CA LEU A 209 22.57 12.64 -0.29
C LEU A 209 22.02 12.53 1.14
N ILE A 210 20.75 12.09 1.30
CA ILE A 210 20.11 11.91 2.62
C ILE A 210 20.93 10.95 3.50
N LEU A 211 21.40 9.84 2.93
CA LEU A 211 22.21 8.86 3.65
C LEU A 211 23.57 9.43 4.09
N GLY A 212 24.11 10.41 3.36
CA GLY A 212 25.35 11.12 3.68
C GLY A 212 25.21 12.27 4.68
N LEU A 213 24.00 12.79 4.91
CA LEU A 213 23.75 13.86 5.89
C LEU A 213 23.83 13.35 7.34
N ASP A 214 24.15 14.25 8.28
CA ASP A 214 24.12 13.96 9.72
C ASP A 214 22.68 14.11 10.26
N VAL A 215 21.85 13.13 9.92
CA VAL A 215 20.42 13.10 10.28
C VAL A 215 20.07 11.77 10.94
N GLU A 216 19.27 11.83 12.00
CA GLU A 216 18.75 10.68 12.73
C GLU A 216 17.26 10.46 12.46
N THR A 217 16.52 11.56 12.27
CA THR A 217 15.07 11.55 12.10
C THR A 217 14.69 12.13 10.75
N ILE A 218 13.92 11.37 9.97
CA ILE A 218 13.52 11.74 8.61
C ILE A 218 12.00 11.66 8.52
N VAL A 219 11.38 12.78 8.14
CA VAL A 219 9.94 12.89 7.92
C VAL A 219 9.69 12.79 6.41
N PRO A 220 9.07 11.69 5.93
CA PRO A 220 8.66 11.58 4.54
C PRO A 220 7.47 12.51 4.26
N GLY A 221 7.21 12.79 2.98
CA GLY A 221 5.99 13.45 2.55
C GLY A 221 4.77 12.59 2.86
N HIS A 222 4.87 11.27 2.70
CA HIS A 222 3.83 10.31 3.04
C HIS A 222 4.35 9.16 3.91
N GLY A 223 3.61 8.82 4.97
CA GLY A 223 3.91 7.70 5.86
C GLY A 223 4.53 8.08 7.21
N PRO A 224 4.99 7.09 8.00
CA PRO A 224 5.57 7.32 9.33
C PRO A 224 6.93 8.02 9.31
N VAL A 225 7.31 8.59 10.45
CA VAL A 225 8.68 9.10 10.69
C VAL A 225 9.67 7.93 10.76
N VAL A 226 10.79 8.04 10.05
CA VAL A 226 11.76 6.95 9.85
C VAL A 226 13.21 7.40 10.04
N GLY A 227 14.16 6.47 9.85
CA GLY A 227 15.58 6.75 9.81
C GLY A 227 16.24 6.31 8.50
N LYS A 228 17.57 6.26 8.52
CA LYS A 228 18.37 5.85 7.36
C LYS A 228 18.12 4.43 6.82
N PRO A 229 17.74 3.40 7.63
CA PRO A 229 17.42 2.08 7.10
C PRO A 229 16.30 2.11 6.07
N GLU A 230 15.24 2.88 6.32
CA GLU A 230 14.09 2.99 5.42
C GLU A 230 14.44 3.75 4.15
N VAL A 231 15.30 4.78 4.23
CA VAL A 231 15.84 5.46 3.03
C VAL A 231 16.64 4.49 2.15
N ARG A 232 17.42 3.58 2.75
CA ARG A 232 18.14 2.54 1.97
C ARG A 232 17.17 1.58 1.28
N ALA A 233 16.10 1.18 1.96
CA ALA A 233 15.09 0.30 1.39
C ALA A 233 14.36 0.99 0.22
N PHE A 234 13.97 2.26 0.39
CA PHE A 234 13.33 3.05 -0.65
C PHE A 234 14.26 3.32 -1.85
N ARG A 235 15.53 3.62 -1.62
CA ARG A 235 16.54 3.73 -2.68
C ARG A 235 16.64 2.43 -3.49
N HIS A 236 16.67 1.28 -2.82
CA HIS A 236 16.71 -0.02 -3.49
C HIS A 236 15.43 -0.30 -4.29
N TYR A 237 14.28 0.16 -3.80
CA TYR A 237 13.02 0.11 -4.54
C TYR A 237 13.14 0.87 -5.87
N LEU A 238 13.65 2.11 -5.85
CA LEU A 238 13.83 2.92 -7.07
C LEU A 238 14.75 2.23 -8.09
N GLU A 239 15.85 1.60 -7.62
CA GLU A 239 16.74 0.80 -8.48
C GLU A 239 16.01 -0.37 -9.13
N ARG A 240 15.18 -1.10 -8.37
CA ARG A 240 14.41 -2.23 -8.90
C ARG A 240 13.39 -1.79 -9.94
N VAL A 241 12.66 -0.70 -9.68
CA VAL A 241 11.70 -0.10 -10.63
C VAL A 241 12.41 0.30 -11.93
N ARG A 242 13.52 1.04 -11.82
CA ARG A 242 14.35 1.45 -12.97
C ARG A 242 14.79 0.23 -13.76
N ASP A 243 15.43 -0.74 -13.11
CA ASP A 243 16.03 -1.89 -13.78
C ASP A 243 14.98 -2.77 -14.47
N HIS A 244 13.80 -2.92 -13.85
CA HIS A 244 12.66 -3.62 -14.45
C HIS A 244 12.12 -2.87 -15.66
N ALA A 245 11.82 -1.58 -15.52
CA ALA A 245 11.31 -0.75 -16.61
C ALA A 245 12.26 -0.73 -17.80
N VAL A 246 13.57 -0.59 -17.58
CA VAL A 246 14.58 -0.64 -18.65
C VAL A 246 14.55 -1.97 -19.39
N ARG A 247 14.49 -3.10 -18.68
CA ARG A 247 14.40 -4.43 -19.32
C ARG A 247 13.12 -4.59 -20.12
N ALA A 248 11.99 -4.18 -19.55
CA ALA A 248 10.68 -4.27 -20.19
C ALA A 248 10.61 -3.40 -21.45
N HIS A 249 11.14 -2.17 -21.39
CA HIS A 249 11.22 -1.24 -22.52
C HIS A 249 12.07 -1.82 -23.67
N GLN A 250 13.25 -2.36 -23.36
CA GLN A 250 14.12 -3.00 -24.33
C GLN A 250 13.48 -4.23 -24.99
N ALA A 251 12.60 -4.92 -24.28
CA ALA A 251 11.82 -6.05 -24.79
C ALA A 251 10.55 -5.63 -25.56
N GLY A 252 10.23 -4.33 -25.62
CA GLY A 252 9.02 -3.81 -26.27
C GLY A 252 7.72 -4.11 -25.51
N VAL A 253 7.81 -4.37 -24.20
CA VAL A 253 6.64 -4.64 -23.35
C VAL A 253 5.88 -3.32 -23.08
N PRO A 254 4.56 -3.24 -23.28
CA PRO A 254 3.79 -2.04 -22.95
C PRO A 254 3.82 -1.69 -21.45
N VAL A 255 3.70 -0.41 -21.10
CA VAL A 255 3.83 0.08 -19.70
C VAL A 255 2.88 -0.63 -18.74
N LEU A 256 1.59 -0.74 -19.07
CA LEU A 256 0.62 -1.40 -18.20
C LEU A 256 0.97 -2.86 -17.92
N GLN A 257 1.43 -3.58 -18.96
CA GLN A 257 1.88 -4.96 -18.80
C GLN A 257 3.13 -5.02 -17.93
N ALA A 258 4.12 -4.16 -18.19
CA ALA A 258 5.35 -4.08 -17.40
C ALA A 258 5.07 -3.75 -15.92
N ALA A 259 4.14 -2.84 -15.63
CA ALA A 259 3.72 -2.51 -14.27
C ALA A 259 3.10 -3.73 -13.56
N ARG A 260 2.23 -4.49 -14.23
CA ARG A 260 1.59 -5.70 -13.67
C ARG A 260 2.56 -6.87 -13.50
N GLU A 261 3.61 -6.94 -14.31
CA GLU A 261 4.66 -7.95 -14.24
C GLU A 261 5.80 -7.57 -13.28
N MET A 262 5.73 -6.39 -12.64
CA MET A 262 6.72 -5.98 -11.66
C MET A 262 6.76 -6.97 -10.51
N ASP A 263 7.92 -7.59 -10.30
CA ASP A 263 8.15 -8.47 -9.16
C ASP A 263 8.26 -7.62 -7.89
N LEU A 264 7.23 -7.74 -7.04
CA LEU A 264 7.15 -7.09 -5.75
C LEU A 264 7.65 -7.96 -4.58
N ASP A 265 8.19 -9.16 -4.86
CA ASP A 265 8.70 -10.04 -3.82
C ASP A 265 9.79 -9.35 -3.01
N GLY A 266 9.68 -9.45 -1.68
CA GLY A 266 10.58 -8.82 -0.73
C GLY A 266 10.32 -7.34 -0.46
N PHE A 267 9.32 -6.72 -1.09
CA PHE A 267 8.77 -5.44 -0.63
C PHE A 267 7.63 -5.69 0.37
N PRO A 268 7.47 -4.81 1.38
CA PRO A 268 6.21 -4.79 2.12
C PRO A 268 5.06 -4.59 1.12
N ASN A 269 3.87 -5.12 1.43
CA ASN A 269 2.66 -4.89 0.63
C ASN A 269 2.28 -3.41 0.73
N TRP A 270 2.95 -2.57 -0.05
CA TRP A 270 2.77 -1.12 -0.06
C TRP A 270 1.45 -0.78 -0.76
N ASP A 271 0.78 0.22 -0.20
CA ASP A 271 -0.46 0.74 -0.74
C ASP A 271 -0.23 1.44 -2.10
N ASP A 272 -1.33 1.71 -2.80
CA ASP A 272 -1.37 2.42 -4.08
C ASP A 272 -0.57 1.72 -5.23
N PRO A 273 -0.71 0.39 -5.44
CA PRO A 273 0.07 -0.35 -6.43
C PRO A 273 -0.16 0.14 -7.87
N GLU A 274 -1.28 0.81 -8.16
CA GLU A 274 -1.55 1.43 -9.45
C GLU A 274 -0.52 2.49 -9.84
N ARG A 275 0.15 3.11 -8.87
CA ARG A 275 1.24 4.08 -9.12
C ARG A 275 2.43 3.46 -9.85
N LEU A 276 2.57 2.13 -9.86
CA LEU A 276 3.57 1.44 -10.69
C LEU A 276 3.41 1.77 -12.18
N VAL A 277 2.19 2.02 -12.67
CA VAL A 277 1.97 2.48 -14.05
C VAL A 277 2.69 3.80 -14.30
N LEU A 278 2.55 4.76 -13.37
CA LEU A 278 3.20 6.07 -13.46
C LEU A 278 4.73 5.91 -13.38
N ASN A 279 5.20 5.11 -12.43
CA ASN A 279 6.63 4.92 -12.19
C ASN A 279 7.35 4.24 -13.37
N ILE A 280 6.80 3.14 -13.89
CA ILE A 280 7.35 2.47 -15.07
C ILE A 280 7.24 3.38 -16.31
N GLY A 281 6.09 4.06 -16.46
CA GLY A 281 5.86 4.98 -17.57
C GLY A 281 6.82 6.16 -17.57
N ALA A 282 7.21 6.69 -16.41
CA ALA A 282 8.21 7.75 -16.28
C ALA A 282 9.58 7.29 -16.79
N VAL A 283 10.02 6.08 -16.43
CA VAL A 283 11.29 5.52 -16.94
C VAL A 283 11.22 5.29 -18.46
N TYR A 284 10.07 4.84 -18.99
CA TYR A 284 9.87 4.76 -20.45
C TYR A 284 9.98 6.13 -21.12
N ARG A 285 9.41 7.17 -20.49
CA ARG A 285 9.45 8.56 -20.94
C ARG A 285 10.88 9.10 -21.01
N GLU A 286 11.68 8.81 -19.99
CA GLU A 286 13.12 9.10 -19.97
C GLU A 286 13.86 8.42 -21.12
N LEU A 287 13.61 7.11 -21.34
CA LEU A 287 14.28 6.32 -22.36
C LEU A 287 13.93 6.76 -23.78
N ASN A 288 12.67 7.16 -24.02
CA ASN A 288 12.22 7.64 -25.32
C ASN A 288 12.76 9.04 -25.63
N GLY A 289 12.86 9.91 -24.62
CA GLY A 289 13.43 11.26 -24.76
C GLY A 289 12.59 12.23 -25.58
N ASP A 290 11.38 11.84 -26.00
CA ASP A 290 10.44 12.64 -26.78
C ASP A 290 9.16 13.02 -26.00
N GLY A 291 9.12 12.68 -24.71
CA GLY A 291 7.98 12.93 -23.83
C GLY A 291 6.90 11.84 -23.86
N THR A 292 7.11 10.72 -24.56
CA THR A 292 6.17 9.59 -24.59
C THR A 292 6.59 8.45 -23.67
N PRO A 293 5.67 7.77 -22.96
CA PRO A 293 4.23 8.05 -22.90
C PRO A 293 3.95 9.32 -22.11
N ALA A 294 2.90 10.03 -22.51
CA ALA A 294 2.46 11.24 -21.81
C ALA A 294 1.86 10.85 -20.45
N GLU A 295 1.97 11.72 -19.46
CA GLU A 295 1.45 11.42 -18.12
C GLU A 295 -0.07 11.25 -18.09
N GLU A 296 -0.79 12.03 -18.89
CA GLU A 296 -2.25 11.93 -19.03
C GLU A 296 -2.68 10.57 -19.62
N GLU A 297 -1.86 10.00 -20.51
CA GLU A 297 -2.05 8.64 -21.02
C GLU A 297 -1.86 7.59 -19.92
N LEU A 298 -0.79 7.73 -19.12
CA LEU A 298 -0.52 6.83 -18.00
C LEU A 298 -1.60 6.87 -16.93
N MET A 299 -2.13 8.07 -16.66
CA MET A 299 -3.22 8.27 -15.71
C MET A 299 -4.49 7.52 -16.13
N GLY A 300 -4.74 7.43 -17.45
CA GLY A 300 -5.84 6.64 -18.01
C GLY A 300 -5.71 5.12 -17.79
N HIS A 301 -4.51 4.62 -17.47
CA HIS A 301 -4.26 3.20 -17.20
C HIS A 301 -4.35 2.82 -15.71
N LEU A 302 -4.55 3.77 -14.79
CA LEU A 302 -4.64 3.43 -13.35
C LEU A 302 -5.85 2.55 -13.05
N ASP A 303 -7.02 2.91 -13.58
CA ASP A 303 -8.24 2.13 -13.41
C ASP A 303 -8.11 0.76 -14.09
N GLU A 304 -7.43 0.71 -15.23
CA GLU A 304 -7.14 -0.55 -15.92
C GLU A 304 -6.20 -1.42 -15.09
N TYR A 305 -5.16 -0.86 -14.47
CA TYR A 305 -4.26 -1.60 -13.60
C TYR A 305 -5.00 -2.20 -12.40
N ALA A 306 -5.84 -1.39 -11.74
CA ALA A 306 -6.61 -1.80 -10.56
C ALA A 306 -7.75 -2.78 -10.90
N ALA A 307 -8.24 -2.75 -12.15
CA ALA A 307 -9.23 -3.72 -12.59
C ALA A 307 -8.66 -5.14 -12.47
N PRO A 308 -9.48 -6.11 -11.98
CA PRO A 308 -9.10 -7.52 -12.01
C PRO A 308 -8.61 -7.86 -13.41
N ARG A 309 -7.45 -8.51 -13.52
CA ARG A 309 -7.00 -9.02 -14.83
C ARG A 309 -8.19 -9.80 -15.41
N PRO A 310 -8.72 -9.43 -16.60
CA PRO A 310 -9.50 -10.39 -17.36
C PRO A 310 -8.62 -11.62 -17.39
N ALA A 311 -9.11 -12.79 -16.97
CA ALA A 311 -8.30 -13.99 -17.00
C ALA A 311 -7.68 -14.08 -18.40
N GLU A 312 -6.39 -13.75 -18.53
CA GLU A 312 -5.74 -13.55 -19.83
C GLU A 312 -5.77 -14.84 -20.65
N THR A 313 -6.06 -15.94 -19.95
CA THR A 313 -6.50 -17.21 -20.49
C THR A 313 -7.88 -17.55 -19.88
N PRO A 314 -8.89 -17.93 -20.68
CA PRO A 314 -10.12 -18.51 -20.13
C PRO A 314 -9.76 -19.72 -19.24
N PRO A 315 -10.56 -20.03 -18.20
CA PRO A 315 -10.28 -21.15 -17.33
C PRO A 315 -10.09 -22.42 -18.16
N ARG A 316 -9.00 -23.16 -17.90
CA ARG A 316 -8.70 -24.40 -18.64
C ARG A 316 -9.83 -25.43 -18.46
N ILE A 317 -10.52 -25.36 -17.34
CA ILE A 317 -11.77 -26.05 -17.07
C ILE A 317 -12.77 -25.02 -16.56
N ALA A 318 -13.81 -24.73 -17.35
CA ALA A 318 -14.83 -23.77 -16.96
C ALA A 318 -15.65 -24.27 -15.75
N PRO A 319 -15.98 -23.40 -14.78
CA PRO A 319 -16.93 -23.72 -13.71
C PRO A 319 -18.28 -24.17 -14.29
N ARG A 320 -18.86 -25.26 -13.76
CA ARG A 320 -20.21 -25.69 -14.15
C ARG A 320 -21.29 -24.78 -13.57
N PRO A 321 -22.47 -24.68 -14.21
CA PRO A 321 -23.59 -23.94 -13.66
C PRO A 321 -23.94 -24.40 -12.23
N ALA A 322 -24.23 -23.45 -11.34
CA ALA A 322 -24.57 -23.74 -9.94
C ALA A 322 -25.73 -24.74 -9.79
N SER A 323 -26.71 -24.72 -10.70
CA SER A 323 -27.83 -25.67 -10.73
C SER A 323 -27.39 -27.11 -10.97
N GLU A 324 -26.35 -27.34 -11.78
CA GLU A 324 -25.79 -28.67 -12.04
C GLU A 324 -25.00 -29.18 -10.84
N ILE A 325 -24.35 -28.29 -10.09
CA ILE A 325 -23.68 -28.63 -8.84
C ILE A 325 -24.68 -28.95 -7.74
N ALA A 326 -25.73 -28.13 -7.59
CA ALA A 326 -26.80 -28.36 -6.63
C ALA A 326 -27.53 -29.69 -6.86
N ALA A 327 -27.63 -30.16 -8.12
CA ALA A 327 -28.19 -31.46 -8.46
C ALA A 327 -27.39 -32.66 -7.89
N LEU A 328 -26.14 -32.45 -7.44
CA LEU A 328 -25.33 -33.47 -6.77
C LEU A 328 -25.61 -33.56 -5.26
N ALA A 329 -26.26 -32.57 -4.66
CA ALA A 329 -26.56 -32.56 -3.22
C ALA A 329 -27.26 -33.83 -2.70
N PRO A 330 -28.21 -34.47 -3.43
CA PRO A 330 -28.84 -35.72 -2.98
C PRO A 330 -27.88 -36.92 -2.85
N ARG A 331 -26.64 -36.82 -3.38
CA ARG A 331 -25.60 -37.85 -3.24
C ARG A 331 -24.80 -37.72 -1.95
N LEU A 332 -25.06 -36.68 -1.15
CA LEU A 332 -24.38 -36.35 0.08
C LEU A 332 -25.37 -36.30 1.24
N GLU A 333 -24.85 -36.42 2.45
CA GLU A 333 -25.62 -36.27 3.68
C GLU A 333 -25.13 -35.06 4.48
N GLY A 334 -26.01 -34.50 5.31
CA GLY A 334 -25.65 -33.50 6.30
C GLY A 334 -25.09 -32.19 5.71
N PRO A 335 -24.11 -31.55 6.38
CA PRO A 335 -23.60 -30.24 5.97
C PRO A 335 -22.90 -30.24 4.60
N ALA A 336 -22.33 -31.38 4.18
CA ALA A 336 -21.71 -31.49 2.85
C ALA A 336 -22.74 -31.33 1.72
N ALA A 337 -23.96 -31.86 1.90
CA ALA A 337 -25.06 -31.64 0.96
C ALA A 337 -25.49 -30.17 0.91
N GLN A 338 -25.44 -29.47 2.04
CA GLN A 338 -25.82 -28.06 2.15
C GLN A 338 -24.82 -27.14 1.43
N ILE A 339 -23.52 -27.46 1.47
CA ILE A 339 -22.50 -26.70 0.73
C ILE A 339 -22.78 -26.73 -0.78
N LEU A 340 -23.14 -27.89 -1.34
CA LEU A 340 -23.49 -28.00 -2.76
C LEU A 340 -24.83 -27.34 -3.11
N ALA A 341 -25.76 -27.30 -2.15
CA ALA A 341 -27.07 -26.68 -2.31
C ALA A 341 -27.10 -25.17 -2.02
N GLY A 342 -25.99 -24.56 -1.58
CA GLY A 342 -25.89 -23.12 -1.22
C GLY A 342 -26.49 -22.74 0.13
N GLY A 343 -26.63 -23.69 1.07
CA GLY A 343 -27.49 -23.57 2.24
C GLY A 343 -26.86 -23.41 3.64
N ALA A 344 -25.52 -23.51 3.82
CA ALA A 344 -24.90 -23.38 5.16
C ALA A 344 -23.41 -22.93 5.13
N GLY A 345 -22.97 -22.26 6.21
CA GLY A 345 -21.60 -21.77 6.42
C GLY A 345 -21.48 -20.22 6.51
N PRO A 346 -20.26 -19.67 6.69
CA PRO A 346 -20.04 -18.21 6.69
C PRO A 346 -20.37 -17.53 5.33
N LEU A 347 -20.65 -18.32 4.29
CA LEU A 347 -21.02 -17.88 2.94
C LEU A 347 -22.50 -18.17 2.60
N VAL A 348 -23.38 -18.32 3.60
CA VAL A 348 -24.83 -18.53 3.39
C VAL A 348 -25.44 -17.44 2.51
N GLY A 349 -26.22 -17.86 1.51
CA GLY A 349 -26.87 -16.96 0.55
C GLY A 349 -25.99 -16.55 -0.64
N ARG A 350 -24.72 -16.97 -0.69
CA ARG A 350 -23.83 -16.78 -1.85
C ARG A 350 -24.03 -17.90 -2.88
N PRO A 351 -23.76 -17.64 -4.19
CA PRO A 351 -23.72 -18.67 -5.22
C PRO A 351 -22.74 -19.81 -4.89
N VAL A 352 -22.90 -20.95 -5.58
CA VAL A 352 -21.92 -22.04 -5.53
C VAL A 352 -20.55 -21.52 -5.94
N LEU A 353 -19.54 -21.79 -5.12
CA LEU A 353 -18.18 -21.34 -5.34
C LEU A 353 -17.59 -21.89 -6.65
N ASN A 354 -16.89 -21.04 -7.40
CA ASN A 354 -16.23 -21.42 -8.65
C ASN A 354 -15.25 -22.60 -8.49
N VAL A 355 -14.62 -22.76 -7.32
CA VAL A 355 -13.80 -23.95 -7.00
C VAL A 355 -14.60 -25.25 -7.04
N LEU A 356 -15.78 -25.28 -6.40
CA LEU A 356 -16.66 -26.45 -6.37
C LEU A 356 -17.28 -26.70 -7.74
N ALA A 357 -17.66 -25.62 -8.43
CA ALA A 357 -18.18 -25.69 -9.79
C ALA A 357 -17.15 -26.21 -10.79
N THR A 358 -15.87 -25.88 -10.62
CA THR A 358 -14.77 -26.41 -11.45
C THR A 358 -14.55 -27.90 -11.17
N ILE A 359 -14.43 -28.30 -9.90
CA ILE A 359 -14.24 -29.70 -9.50
C ILE A 359 -15.46 -30.55 -9.91
N GLY A 360 -16.66 -29.97 -9.95
CA GLY A 360 -17.90 -30.61 -10.40
C GLY A 360 -17.94 -31.04 -11.87
N ASN A 361 -16.93 -30.66 -12.68
CA ASN A 361 -16.65 -31.31 -13.96
C ASN A 361 -16.31 -32.81 -13.78
N HIS A 362 -15.94 -33.23 -12.57
CA HIS A 362 -15.83 -34.63 -12.15
C HIS A 362 -16.75 -34.91 -10.94
N PRO A 363 -18.05 -35.19 -11.15
CA PRO A 363 -19.05 -35.28 -10.08
C PRO A 363 -18.69 -36.25 -8.94
N ASP A 364 -18.11 -37.41 -9.25
CA ASP A 364 -17.74 -38.40 -8.24
C ASP A 364 -16.58 -37.94 -7.35
N LEU A 365 -15.69 -37.08 -7.89
CA LEU A 365 -14.57 -36.50 -7.15
C LEU A 365 -15.11 -35.42 -6.21
N LEU A 366 -16.00 -34.55 -6.71
CA LEU A 366 -16.65 -33.53 -5.87
C LEU A 366 -17.44 -34.16 -4.72
N VAL A 367 -18.20 -35.24 -4.99
CA VAL A 367 -18.95 -35.99 -3.98
C VAL A 367 -18.03 -36.65 -2.94
N ALA A 368 -16.85 -37.12 -3.34
CA ALA A 368 -15.87 -37.67 -2.39
C ALA A 368 -15.17 -36.58 -1.56
N LEU A 369 -14.94 -35.40 -2.16
CA LEU A 369 -14.15 -34.32 -1.56
C LEU A 369 -14.98 -33.41 -0.63
N ALA A 370 -16.25 -33.17 -0.95
CA ALA A 370 -17.11 -32.27 -0.18
C ALA A 370 -17.22 -32.66 1.32
N PRO A 371 -17.36 -33.95 1.70
CA PRO A 371 -17.34 -34.35 3.11
C PRO A 371 -16.01 -34.04 3.82
N LEU A 372 -14.88 -34.18 3.14
CA LEU A 372 -13.56 -33.87 3.70
C LEU A 372 -13.41 -32.36 3.96
N LEU A 373 -13.75 -31.52 2.98
CA LEU A 373 -13.73 -30.06 3.13
C LEU A 373 -14.65 -29.61 4.26
N THR A 374 -15.84 -30.21 4.36
CA THR A 374 -16.80 -29.96 5.45
C THR A 374 -16.21 -30.31 6.81
N GLN A 375 -15.56 -31.47 6.92
CA GLN A 375 -14.96 -31.93 8.17
C GLN A 375 -13.83 -31.00 8.62
N LEU A 376 -12.98 -30.55 7.70
CA LEU A 376 -11.89 -29.62 8.00
C LEU A 376 -12.41 -28.24 8.42
N ALA A 377 -13.47 -27.75 7.77
CA ALA A 377 -14.13 -26.49 8.11
C ALA A 377 -14.87 -26.50 9.47
N GLN A 378 -15.16 -27.68 10.02
CA GLN A 378 -15.78 -27.87 11.34
C GLN A 378 -14.86 -28.63 12.32
N GLY A 379 -13.56 -28.64 12.01
CA GLY A 379 -12.55 -29.40 12.71
C GLY A 379 -12.23 -28.94 14.14
N LEU A 380 -11.26 -29.62 14.75
CA LEU A 380 -10.78 -29.43 16.10
C LEU A 380 -9.76 -28.29 16.25
N ILE A 381 -9.16 -27.82 15.15
CA ILE A 381 -8.30 -26.64 15.16
C ILE A 381 -9.19 -25.39 15.34
N PRO A 382 -8.86 -24.47 16.28
CA PRO A 382 -9.62 -23.24 16.48
C PRO A 382 -9.78 -22.46 15.15
N PRO A 383 -10.96 -21.88 14.86
CA PRO A 383 -11.23 -21.22 13.58
C PRO A 383 -10.14 -20.22 13.16
N ARG A 384 -9.70 -19.32 14.06
CA ARG A 384 -8.63 -18.35 13.77
C ARG A 384 -7.34 -19.04 13.29
N GLN A 385 -6.90 -20.08 13.98
CA GLN A 385 -5.68 -20.82 13.65
C GLN A 385 -5.81 -21.64 12.37
N ARG A 386 -7.01 -22.18 12.10
CA ARG A 386 -7.30 -22.87 10.84
C ARG A 386 -7.17 -21.91 9.67
N GLU A 387 -7.79 -20.74 9.75
CA GLU A 387 -7.70 -19.74 8.68
C GLU A 387 -6.27 -19.22 8.50
N LEU A 388 -5.50 -19.10 9.60
CA LEU A 388 -4.07 -18.77 9.52
C LEU A 388 -3.25 -19.83 8.76
N ALA A 389 -3.49 -21.12 9.02
CA ALA A 389 -2.85 -22.22 8.30
C ALA A 389 -3.22 -22.22 6.80
N ILE A 390 -4.49 -21.92 6.49
CA ILE A 390 -4.99 -21.84 5.11
C ILE A 390 -4.36 -20.65 4.37
N LEU A 391 -4.35 -19.46 4.97
CA LEU A 391 -3.71 -18.28 4.37
C LEU A 391 -2.22 -18.53 4.09
N ARG A 392 -1.50 -19.15 5.03
CA ARG A 392 -0.11 -19.52 4.79
C ARG A 392 0.02 -20.55 3.67
N THR A 393 -0.86 -21.53 3.59
CA THR A 393 -0.90 -22.52 2.50
C THR A 393 -1.16 -21.85 1.14
N ALA A 394 -2.12 -20.93 1.07
CA ALA A 394 -2.44 -20.15 -0.12
C ALA A 394 -1.22 -19.34 -0.60
N HIS A 395 -0.51 -18.68 0.33
CA HIS A 395 0.73 -17.99 0.04
C HIS A 395 1.83 -18.94 -0.48
N ARG A 396 2.07 -20.07 0.20
CA ARG A 396 3.10 -21.06 -0.18
C ARG A 396 2.85 -21.72 -1.53
N THR A 397 1.60 -21.75 -1.98
CA THR A 397 1.19 -22.33 -3.28
C THR A 397 0.96 -21.27 -4.36
N GLY A 398 1.03 -19.99 -4.02
CA GLY A 398 0.69 -18.89 -4.93
C GLY A 398 -0.78 -18.88 -5.36
N SER A 399 -1.70 -19.40 -4.53
CA SER A 399 -3.12 -19.44 -4.87
C SER A 399 -3.85 -18.16 -4.48
N ALA A 400 -4.00 -17.25 -5.46
CA ALA A 400 -4.78 -16.02 -5.28
C ALA A 400 -6.25 -16.32 -4.91
N TYR A 401 -6.85 -17.35 -5.51
CA TYR A 401 -8.24 -17.70 -5.23
C TYR A 401 -8.46 -18.07 -3.76
N GLU A 402 -7.60 -18.91 -3.19
CA GLU A 402 -7.68 -19.27 -1.76
C GLU A 402 -7.38 -18.08 -0.87
N TRP A 403 -6.35 -17.29 -1.21
CA TRP A 403 -5.97 -16.10 -0.46
C TRP A 403 -7.15 -15.14 -0.31
N GLU A 404 -7.75 -14.69 -1.42
CA GLU A 404 -8.84 -13.72 -1.43
C GLU A 404 -10.05 -14.19 -0.61
N HIS A 405 -10.47 -15.45 -0.77
CA HIS A 405 -11.60 -15.97 0.02
C HIS A 405 -11.27 -16.08 1.51
N HIS A 406 -10.08 -16.56 1.84
CA HIS A 406 -9.71 -16.84 3.22
C HIS A 406 -9.24 -15.61 4.01
N VAL A 407 -8.93 -14.49 3.34
CA VAL A 407 -8.83 -13.18 4.01
C VAL A 407 -10.18 -12.80 4.63
N HIS A 408 -11.27 -12.92 3.86
CA HIS A 408 -12.62 -12.61 4.33
C HIS A 408 -13.11 -13.59 5.41
N ILE A 409 -12.89 -14.90 5.20
CA ILE A 409 -13.28 -15.93 6.17
C ILE A 409 -12.42 -15.81 7.44
N GLY A 410 -11.13 -15.53 7.29
CA GLY A 410 -10.18 -15.29 8.36
C GLY A 410 -10.57 -14.12 9.26
N ALA A 411 -10.94 -12.98 8.66
CA ALA A 411 -11.44 -11.82 9.40
C ALA A 411 -12.69 -12.17 10.22
N ALA A 412 -13.65 -12.90 9.62
CA ALA A 412 -14.84 -13.37 10.33
C ALA A 412 -14.52 -14.39 11.45
N ALA A 413 -13.41 -15.13 11.33
CA ALA A 413 -12.89 -16.05 12.34
C ALA A 413 -12.03 -15.36 13.43
N GLY A 414 -11.83 -14.04 13.33
CA GLY A 414 -11.13 -13.23 14.32
C GLY A 414 -9.65 -12.96 14.02
N LEU A 415 -9.18 -13.19 12.79
CA LEU A 415 -7.88 -12.69 12.36
C LEU A 415 -7.94 -11.17 12.17
N THR A 416 -6.94 -10.48 12.71
CA THR A 416 -6.72 -9.05 12.47
C THR A 416 -6.00 -8.84 11.13
N GLU A 417 -6.16 -7.66 10.55
CA GLU A 417 -5.40 -7.24 9.36
C GLU A 417 -3.89 -7.39 9.57
N SER A 418 -3.40 -7.09 10.79
CA SER A 418 -2.00 -7.27 11.15
C SER A 418 -1.52 -8.72 11.10
N GLU A 419 -2.37 -9.68 11.50
CA GLU A 419 -2.04 -11.10 11.44
C GLU A 419 -2.08 -11.63 10.00
N ILE A 420 -3.04 -11.15 9.19
CA ILE A 420 -3.12 -11.48 7.76
C ILE A 420 -1.86 -11.00 7.04
N ALA A 421 -1.43 -9.76 7.30
CA ALA A 421 -0.18 -9.21 6.76
C ALA A 421 1.05 -10.00 7.23
N ARG A 422 1.13 -10.36 8.52
CA ARG A 422 2.23 -11.19 9.04
C ARG A 422 2.24 -12.61 8.45
N ALA A 423 1.09 -13.16 8.06
CA ALA A 423 1.02 -14.50 7.47
C ALA A 423 1.75 -14.57 6.11
N LEU A 424 1.81 -13.44 5.38
CA LEU A 424 2.66 -13.27 4.20
C LEU A 424 4.15 -13.28 4.58
N ALA A 425 4.53 -12.49 5.58
CA ALA A 425 5.92 -12.38 6.04
C ALA A 425 6.48 -13.72 6.56
N GLY A 426 5.63 -14.54 7.19
CA GLY A 426 5.95 -15.91 7.59
C GLY A 426 6.22 -16.09 9.09
N PRO A 427 6.72 -17.27 9.50
CA PRO A 427 6.80 -17.67 10.90
C PRO A 427 7.85 -16.91 11.71
N ASP A 428 8.80 -16.20 11.08
CA ASP A 428 9.88 -15.52 11.80
C ASP A 428 9.49 -14.13 12.33
N ASP A 429 8.29 -13.65 12.01
CA ASP A 429 7.80 -12.37 12.53
C ASP A 429 7.70 -12.40 14.08
N PRO A 430 8.24 -11.40 14.80
CA PRO A 430 8.24 -11.39 16.26
C PRO A 430 6.86 -11.19 16.87
N GLY A 431 5.85 -10.80 16.08
CA GLY A 431 4.48 -10.60 16.52
C GLY A 431 3.67 -11.89 16.71
N TRP A 432 4.21 -13.05 16.34
CA TRP A 432 3.57 -14.35 16.58
C TRP A 432 3.81 -14.88 17.99
N ASP A 433 2.76 -15.43 18.61
CA ASP A 433 2.92 -16.30 19.77
C ASP A 433 3.55 -17.65 19.36
N GLU A 434 3.93 -18.46 20.36
CA GLU A 434 4.60 -19.75 20.14
C GLU A 434 3.72 -20.73 19.35
N ALA A 435 2.40 -20.74 19.59
CA ALA A 435 1.48 -21.69 18.97
C ALA A 435 1.29 -21.40 17.47
N ASP A 436 1.05 -20.13 17.12
CA ASP A 436 0.88 -19.69 15.73
C ASP A 436 2.17 -19.83 14.94
N ARG A 437 3.30 -19.49 15.56
CA ARG A 437 4.64 -19.64 14.96
C ARG A 437 4.92 -21.08 14.58
N ALA A 438 4.66 -22.02 15.49
CA ALA A 438 4.85 -23.45 15.25
C ALA A 438 3.93 -23.96 14.12
N LEU A 439 2.68 -23.51 14.10
CA LEU A 439 1.70 -23.85 13.06
C LEU A 439 2.14 -23.33 11.69
N LEU A 440 2.54 -22.06 11.58
CA LEU A 440 3.03 -21.47 10.33
C LEU A 440 4.29 -22.15 9.82
N ARG A 441 5.24 -22.46 10.72
CA ARG A 441 6.47 -23.18 10.37
C ARG A 441 6.17 -24.59 9.87
N ALA A 442 5.20 -25.28 10.47
CA ALA A 442 4.80 -26.60 10.01
C ALA A 442 4.17 -26.56 8.61
N VAL A 443 3.37 -25.52 8.31
CA VAL A 443 2.85 -25.31 6.94
C VAL A 443 3.99 -25.14 5.95
N ASP A 444 4.99 -24.32 6.27
CA ASP A 444 6.17 -24.11 5.42
C ASP A 444 6.95 -25.40 5.17
N GLU A 445 7.26 -26.15 6.24
CA GLU A 445 7.97 -27.43 6.15
C GLU A 445 7.20 -28.49 5.34
N LEU A 446 5.87 -28.54 5.47
CA LEU A 446 5.04 -29.46 4.69
C LEU A 446 5.05 -29.15 3.18
N HIS A 447 5.16 -27.88 2.80
CA HIS A 447 5.27 -27.49 1.40
C HIS A 447 6.68 -27.69 0.83
N GLU A 448 7.72 -27.48 1.65
CA GLU A 448 9.11 -27.60 1.22
C GLU A 448 9.63 -29.04 1.25
N GLN A 449 9.23 -29.80 2.26
CA GLN A 449 9.86 -31.06 2.63
C GLN A 449 8.87 -32.22 2.68
N HIS A 450 7.56 -31.95 2.53
CA HIS A 450 6.48 -32.92 2.71
C HIS A 450 6.52 -33.65 4.06
N MET A 451 7.09 -32.99 5.07
CA MET A 451 7.27 -33.52 6.43
C MET A 451 7.50 -32.36 7.39
N VAL A 452 7.00 -32.50 8.62
CA VAL A 452 7.31 -31.59 9.73
C VAL A 452 8.58 -32.07 10.43
N SER A 453 9.52 -31.15 10.68
CA SER A 453 10.78 -31.44 11.33
C SER A 453 10.57 -31.88 12.80
N PRO A 454 11.51 -32.65 13.40
CA PRO A 454 11.38 -33.05 14.79
C PRO A 454 11.25 -31.87 15.78
N ALA A 455 11.89 -30.74 15.48
CA ALA A 455 11.84 -29.53 16.31
C ALA A 455 10.46 -28.88 16.25
N THR A 456 9.94 -28.63 15.04
CA THR A 456 8.60 -28.07 14.83
C THR A 456 7.52 -29.00 15.36
N TRP A 457 7.68 -30.31 15.19
CA TRP A 457 6.76 -31.31 15.75
C TRP A 457 6.72 -31.25 17.28
N GLN A 458 7.89 -31.15 17.92
CA GLN A 458 7.96 -31.03 19.39
C GLN A 458 7.22 -29.78 19.88
N GLU A 459 7.42 -28.62 19.24
CA GLU A 459 6.73 -27.37 19.57
C GLU A 459 5.22 -27.47 19.31
N LEU A 460 4.80 -28.06 18.20
CA LEU A 460 3.38 -28.28 17.93
C LEU A 460 2.68 -29.12 19.01
N THR A 461 3.35 -30.16 19.53
CA THR A 461 2.77 -31.03 20.58
C THR A 461 2.58 -30.34 21.94
N THR A 462 3.17 -29.17 22.18
CA THR A 462 2.91 -28.40 23.42
C THR A 462 1.60 -27.63 23.36
N HIS A 463 1.08 -27.37 22.15
CA HIS A 463 -0.12 -26.54 21.93
C HIS A 463 -1.30 -27.32 21.32
N HIS A 464 -1.04 -28.43 20.64
CA HIS A 464 -2.05 -29.19 19.90
C HIS A 464 -2.09 -30.66 20.32
N SER A 465 -3.31 -31.20 20.39
CA SER A 465 -3.55 -32.62 20.63
C SER A 465 -3.26 -33.47 19.39
N PRO A 466 -2.98 -34.79 19.53
CA PRO A 466 -2.74 -35.66 18.37
C PRO A 466 -3.84 -35.60 17.28
N PRO A 467 -5.15 -35.52 17.61
CA PRO A 467 -6.19 -35.31 16.61
C PRO A 467 -6.06 -33.98 15.84
N GLN A 468 -5.74 -32.88 16.53
CA GLN A 468 -5.53 -31.57 15.89
C GLN A 468 -4.29 -31.56 15.00
N LEU A 469 -3.23 -32.29 15.37
CA LEU A 469 -2.03 -32.42 14.54
C LEU A 469 -2.34 -33.18 13.24
N LEU A 470 -3.06 -34.29 13.32
CA LEU A 470 -3.50 -35.02 12.12
C LEU A 470 -4.42 -34.15 11.25
N GLU A 471 -5.29 -33.37 11.88
CA GLU A 471 -6.14 -32.41 11.17
C GLU A 471 -5.32 -31.31 10.47
N LEU A 472 -4.27 -30.77 11.10
CA LEU A 472 -3.40 -29.77 10.49
C LEU A 472 -2.72 -30.33 9.23
N LEU A 473 -2.19 -31.56 9.32
CA LEU A 473 -1.58 -32.23 8.16
C LEU A 473 -2.59 -32.43 7.02
N ALA A 474 -3.80 -32.87 7.36
CA ALA A 474 -4.88 -33.08 6.39
C ALA A 474 -5.37 -31.75 5.79
N LEU A 475 -5.48 -30.70 6.60
CA LEU A 475 -5.88 -29.36 6.19
C LEU A 475 -4.88 -28.79 5.18
N THR A 476 -3.60 -28.70 5.55
CA THR A 476 -2.54 -28.19 4.69
C THR A 476 -2.43 -28.98 3.39
N GLY A 477 -2.48 -30.32 3.45
CA GLY A 477 -2.43 -31.16 2.25
C GLY A 477 -3.66 -31.00 1.35
N THR A 478 -4.85 -30.83 1.94
CA THR A 478 -6.10 -30.63 1.18
C THR A 478 -6.10 -29.27 0.50
N TYR A 479 -5.73 -28.21 1.18
CA TYR A 479 -5.63 -26.88 0.59
C TYR A 479 -4.51 -26.81 -0.45
N ALA A 480 -3.37 -27.49 -0.27
CA ALA A 480 -2.36 -27.61 -1.32
C ALA A 480 -2.89 -28.34 -2.57
N LEU A 481 -3.70 -29.39 -2.40
CA LEU A 481 -4.38 -30.06 -3.50
C LEU A 481 -5.35 -29.11 -4.22
N ILE A 482 -6.18 -28.37 -3.47
CA ILE A 482 -7.15 -27.41 -4.02
C ILE A 482 -6.44 -26.29 -4.76
N ALA A 483 -5.42 -25.67 -4.15
CA ALA A 483 -4.54 -24.69 -4.80
C ALA A 483 -3.97 -25.20 -6.13
N GLY A 484 -3.51 -26.45 -6.17
CA GLY A 484 -3.04 -27.09 -7.40
C GLY A 484 -4.11 -27.14 -8.49
N ILE A 485 -5.36 -27.46 -8.14
CA ILE A 485 -6.50 -27.44 -9.07
C ILE A 485 -6.81 -26.01 -9.51
N LEU A 486 -6.90 -25.07 -8.56
CA LEU A 486 -7.23 -23.66 -8.80
C LEU A 486 -6.26 -23.01 -9.76
N ASN A 487 -4.96 -23.10 -9.46
CA ASN A 487 -3.89 -22.50 -10.24
C ASN A 487 -3.79 -23.17 -11.62
N THR A 488 -3.89 -24.50 -11.68
CA THR A 488 -3.78 -25.24 -12.95
C THR A 488 -4.98 -25.00 -13.86
N CYS A 489 -6.18 -24.96 -13.30
CA CYS A 489 -7.41 -24.75 -14.06
C CYS A 489 -7.70 -23.28 -14.32
N GLN A 490 -6.92 -22.36 -13.73
CA GLN A 490 -7.10 -20.91 -13.82
C GLN A 490 -8.53 -20.52 -13.42
N VAL A 491 -8.98 -21.06 -12.27
CA VAL A 491 -10.33 -20.85 -11.77
C VAL A 491 -10.54 -19.37 -11.45
N PRO A 492 -11.57 -18.71 -12.04
CA PRO A 492 -11.82 -17.31 -11.76
C PRO A 492 -12.32 -17.12 -10.33
N LEU A 493 -11.96 -15.99 -9.72
CA LEU A 493 -12.59 -15.53 -8.48
C LEU A 493 -14.11 -15.45 -8.66
N ASP A 494 -14.85 -15.67 -7.59
CA ASP A 494 -16.29 -15.56 -7.62
C ASP A 494 -16.73 -14.10 -7.75
N ASP A 495 -17.67 -13.82 -8.66
CA ASP A 495 -18.15 -12.47 -8.99
C ASP A 495 -18.62 -11.66 -7.77
N TRP A 496 -19.04 -12.35 -6.70
CA TRP A 496 -19.54 -11.74 -5.49
C TRP A 496 -18.45 -11.19 -4.56
N LEU A 497 -17.19 -11.58 -4.74
CA LEU A 497 -16.04 -11.00 -4.02
C LEU A 497 -15.82 -9.55 -4.41
N ALA A 498 -16.16 -9.17 -5.65
CA ALA A 498 -16.05 -7.79 -6.14
C ALA A 498 -17.22 -6.89 -5.68
N GLN A 499 -18.18 -7.41 -4.91
CA GLN A 499 -19.35 -6.67 -4.46
C GLN A 499 -19.28 -6.44 -2.94
N PRO A 500 -19.44 -5.18 -2.45
CA PRO A 500 -19.45 -4.91 -1.02
C PRO A 500 -20.52 -5.75 -0.33
N ALA A 501 -20.19 -6.27 0.86
CA ALA A 501 -21.12 -7.05 1.67
C ALA A 501 -22.42 -6.25 1.86
N GLN A 502 -23.53 -6.73 1.28
CA GLN A 502 -24.84 -6.18 1.57
C GLN A 502 -25.14 -6.42 3.05
N ALA A 503 -25.35 -5.32 3.78
CA ALA A 503 -25.63 -5.29 5.21
C ALA A 503 -26.92 -6.01 5.60
#